data_AF-A0A928PRI7-F1
#
_entry.id   AF-A0A928PRI7-F1
#
_cell.length_a   1.000
_cell.length_b   1.000
_cell.length_c   1.000
_cell.angle_alpha   90.00
_cell.angle_beta   90.00
_cell.angle_gamma   90.00
#
_symmetry.space_group_name_H-M   'P 1'
#
loop_
_entity.id
_entity.type
_entity.pdbx_description
1 polymer ?
#
loop_
_entity_poly.entity_id
_entity_poly.type
_entity_poly.pdbx_seq_one_letter_code
_entity_poly.pdbx_strand_id
1 'polypeptide(L)'
;MNWQHTQTSGVSLHDCRATSMHVTDNHIEFIFEDGFLVLADNEHNPHGKVCRSNVASLVIREYDLESIYIFRNFHMFGRRILTVRRSIDLNRLAEMLNSGKRQLEFITTYISDFTVLCTCEIWSDRKPYHRECLFETVYESIEYNWNATADNQ
;
A
#
# COMPACT_ATOMS: atom_id res chain seq x y z
N MET A 1 17.71 -7.51 11.55
CA MET A 1 17.30 -6.68 10.39
C MET A 1 17.15 -5.25 10.87
N ASN A 2 17.90 -4.32 10.27
CA ASN A 2 17.71 -2.88 10.50
C ASN A 2 16.64 -2.42 9.52
N TRP A 3 15.41 -2.27 9.99
CA TRP A 3 14.34 -1.67 9.19
C TRP A 3 14.60 -0.17 9.10
N GLN A 4 14.77 0.35 7.88
CA GLN A 4 14.72 1.79 7.66
C GLN A 4 13.27 2.18 7.38
N HIS A 5 12.82 3.29 7.98
CA HIS A 5 11.58 3.95 7.56
C HIS A 5 11.90 4.71 6.28
N THR A 6 11.95 3.99 5.16
CA THR A 6 12.56 4.52 3.94
C THR A 6 11.49 5.04 3.01
N GLN A 7 11.52 6.36 2.83
CA GLN A 7 11.08 7.03 1.61
C GLN A 7 12.08 6.70 0.50
N THR A 8 12.20 5.43 0.11
CA THR A 8 13.03 5.05 -1.03
C THR A 8 12.46 5.67 -2.29
N SER A 9 13.31 6.30 -3.10
CA SER A 9 12.97 6.87 -4.41
C SER A 9 12.18 8.19 -4.39
N GLY A 10 12.21 8.95 -3.30
CA GLY A 10 11.57 10.27 -3.27
C GLY A 10 10.03 10.19 -3.36
N VAL A 11 9.44 9.08 -2.93
CA VAL A 11 7.99 8.83 -2.93
C VAL A 11 7.54 8.36 -1.55
N SER A 12 6.33 8.73 -1.14
CA SER A 12 5.67 8.27 0.09
C SER A 12 4.28 7.72 -0.22
N LEU A 13 4.04 6.48 0.20
CA LEU A 13 2.73 5.84 0.11
C LEU A 13 1.84 6.09 1.34
N HIS A 14 2.33 6.77 2.37
CA HIS A 14 1.54 7.10 3.57
C HIS A 14 0.22 7.78 3.18
N ASP A 15 -0.90 7.25 3.68
CA ASP A 15 -2.28 7.67 3.38
C ASP A 15 -2.67 7.57 1.88
N CYS A 16 -1.94 6.81 1.08
CA CYS A 16 -2.27 6.59 -0.34
C CYS A 16 -3.08 5.31 -0.49
N ARG A 17 -4.13 5.36 -1.32
CA ARG A 17 -5.12 4.29 -1.47
C ARG A 17 -5.03 3.63 -2.83
N ALA A 18 -4.63 2.36 -2.84
CA ALA A 18 -4.75 1.54 -4.03
C ALA A 18 -6.21 1.14 -4.23
N THR A 19 -6.73 1.36 -5.43
CA THR A 19 -8.13 1.08 -5.81
C THR A 19 -8.25 -0.24 -6.57
N SER A 20 -7.18 -0.67 -7.23
CA SER A 20 -7.11 -1.95 -7.93
C SER A 20 -5.71 -2.55 -7.83
N MET A 21 -5.63 -3.82 -8.20
CA MET A 21 -4.41 -4.61 -8.12
C MET A 21 -4.35 -5.64 -9.24
N HIS A 22 -3.21 -5.74 -9.91
CA HIS A 22 -2.91 -6.79 -10.88
C HIS A 22 -1.87 -7.73 -10.30
N VAL A 23 -2.09 -9.03 -10.48
CA VAL A 23 -1.18 -10.08 -10.01
C VAL A 23 -0.85 -10.97 -11.19
N THR A 24 0.44 -11.17 -11.41
CA THR A 24 0.98 -12.17 -12.33
C THR A 24 1.99 -13.03 -11.59
N ASP A 25 2.54 -14.04 -12.24
CA ASP A 25 3.58 -14.88 -11.65
C ASP A 25 4.84 -14.09 -11.28
N ASN A 26 5.13 -12.98 -12.01
CA ASN A 26 6.40 -12.27 -11.88
C ASN A 26 6.28 -10.86 -11.29
N HIS A 27 5.07 -10.33 -11.13
CA HIS A 27 4.89 -9.03 -10.46
C HIS A 27 3.52 -8.85 -9.83
N ILE A 28 3.49 -7.97 -8.83
CA ILE A 28 2.31 -7.37 -8.22
C ILE A 28 2.29 -5.90 -8.62
N GLU A 29 1.17 -5.41 -9.13
CA GLU A 29 0.95 -3.99 -9.38
C GLU A 29 -0.23 -3.47 -8.55
N PHE A 30 -0.02 -2.41 -7.78
CA PHE A 30 -1.08 -1.65 -7.12
C PHE A 30 -1.32 -0.35 -7.88
N ILE A 31 -2.57 -0.04 -8.19
CA ILE A 31 -2.96 1.19 -8.90
C ILE A 31 -3.62 2.16 -7.94
N PHE A 32 -3.17 3.41 -7.97
CA PHE A 32 -3.64 4.53 -7.16
C PHE A 32 -4.29 5.57 -8.08
N GLU A 33 -5.62 5.57 -8.16
CA GLU A 33 -6.35 6.56 -8.98
C GLU A 33 -6.10 8.00 -8.52
N ASP A 34 -5.94 8.20 -7.21
CA ASP A 34 -5.62 9.50 -6.59
C ASP A 34 -4.10 9.74 -6.46
N GLY A 35 -3.28 8.90 -7.10
CA GLY A 35 -1.83 8.98 -7.04
C GLY A 35 -1.22 8.75 -5.66
N PHE A 36 0.06 9.05 -5.53
CA PHE A 36 0.82 9.03 -4.27
C PHE A 36 1.57 10.34 -4.03
N LEU A 37 2.21 10.47 -2.87
CA LEU A 37 3.00 11.66 -2.55
C LEU A 37 4.40 11.56 -3.15
N VAL A 38 4.79 12.56 -3.94
CA VAL A 38 6.14 12.76 -4.47
C VAL A 38 6.85 13.80 -3.61
N LEU A 39 8.04 13.47 -3.12
CA LEU A 39 8.80 14.29 -2.20
C LEU A 39 9.54 15.42 -2.91
N ALA A 40 9.88 16.47 -2.15
CA ALA A 40 10.46 17.71 -2.68
C ALA A 40 11.85 17.51 -3.31
N ASP A 41 12.58 16.48 -2.89
CA ASP A 41 13.93 16.11 -3.33
C ASP A 41 13.94 15.07 -4.45
N ASN A 42 12.77 14.62 -4.92
CA ASN A 42 12.67 13.74 -6.08
C ASN A 42 13.09 14.50 -7.35
N GLU A 43 14.03 13.96 -8.14
CA GLU A 43 14.54 14.60 -9.37
C GLU A 43 13.46 14.80 -10.45
N HIS A 44 12.38 14.01 -10.40
CA HIS A 44 11.24 14.11 -11.28
C HIS A 44 10.10 14.97 -10.71
N ASN A 45 10.33 15.66 -9.58
CA ASN A 45 9.41 16.64 -9.01
C ASN A 45 9.88 18.08 -9.33
N PRO A 46 9.27 18.76 -10.30
CA PRO A 46 9.70 20.11 -10.69
C PRO A 46 9.30 21.21 -9.69
N HIS A 47 8.46 20.91 -8.69
CA HIS A 47 7.86 21.94 -7.83
C HIS A 47 8.68 22.27 -6.58
N GLY A 48 9.72 21.48 -6.25
CA GLY A 48 10.55 21.70 -5.05
C GLY A 48 9.78 21.65 -3.72
N LYS A 49 8.58 21.04 -3.72
CA LYS A 49 7.70 20.83 -2.55
C LYS A 49 7.05 19.46 -2.66
N VAL A 50 6.60 18.90 -1.54
CA VAL A 50 5.79 17.66 -1.56
C VAL A 50 4.50 17.91 -2.35
N CYS A 51 4.22 17.07 -3.34
CA CYS A 51 3.03 17.15 -4.18
C CYS A 51 2.41 15.77 -4.36
N ARG A 52 1.14 15.71 -4.74
CA ARG A 52 0.45 14.46 -5.06
C ARG A 52 0.55 14.22 -6.56
N SER A 53 0.86 13.01 -6.98
CA SER A 53 0.85 12.65 -8.40
C SER A 53 -0.58 12.56 -8.95
N ASN A 54 -0.71 12.50 -10.26
CA ASN A 54 -1.89 11.92 -10.89
C ASN A 54 -1.93 10.39 -10.68
N VAL A 55 -2.81 9.71 -11.42
CA VAL A 55 -2.89 8.24 -11.45
C VAL A 55 -1.49 7.63 -11.49
N ALA A 56 -1.22 6.76 -10.54
CA ALA A 56 0.10 6.19 -10.34
C ALA A 56 0.00 4.69 -10.04
N SER A 57 1.11 3.97 -10.20
CA SER A 57 1.23 2.57 -9.80
C SER A 57 2.50 2.26 -9.04
N LEU A 58 2.40 1.27 -8.16
CA LEU A 58 3.51 0.62 -7.48
C LEU A 58 3.65 -0.78 -8.05
N VAL A 59 4.80 -1.10 -8.62
CA VAL A 59 5.10 -2.44 -9.16
C VAL A 59 6.17 -3.10 -8.31
N ILE A 60 5.88 -4.30 -7.81
CA ILE A 60 6.81 -5.16 -7.08
C ILE A 60 7.12 -6.35 -8.00
N ARG A 61 8.38 -6.52 -8.43
CA ARG A 61 8.80 -7.59 -9.34
C ARG A 61 9.56 -8.69 -8.62
N GLU A 62 9.47 -9.88 -9.21
CA GLU A 62 10.16 -11.10 -8.77
C GLU A 62 9.93 -11.33 -7.27
N TYR A 63 8.64 -11.34 -6.92
CA TYR A 63 8.19 -11.38 -5.54
C TYR A 63 8.09 -12.81 -5.04
N ASP A 64 8.34 -13.00 -3.75
CA ASP A 64 7.92 -14.19 -3.01
C ASP A 64 7.07 -13.75 -1.82
N LEU A 65 5.77 -14.08 -1.88
CA LEU A 65 4.80 -13.59 -0.91
C LEU A 65 4.96 -14.36 0.41
N GLU A 66 5.37 -13.63 1.44
CA GLU A 66 5.49 -14.18 2.79
C GLU A 66 4.13 -14.23 3.48
N SER A 67 3.43 -13.09 3.56
CA SER A 67 2.16 -13.05 4.27
C SER A 67 1.23 -11.90 3.89
N ILE A 68 -0.08 -12.18 3.95
CA ILE A 68 -1.12 -11.14 3.98
C ILE A 68 -2.08 -11.47 5.11
N TYR A 69 -2.16 -10.59 6.09
CA TYR A 69 -3.03 -10.74 7.25
C TYR A 69 -4.06 -9.63 7.34
N ILE A 70 -5.33 -10.00 7.50
CA ILE A 70 -6.39 -9.06 7.88
C ILE A 70 -6.73 -9.28 9.36
N PHE A 71 -6.75 -8.19 10.12
CA PHE A 71 -7.08 -8.22 11.54
C PHE A 71 -8.54 -7.80 11.76
N ARG A 72 -9.20 -8.50 12.68
CA ARG A 72 -10.55 -8.19 13.14
C ARG A 72 -10.54 -7.98 14.64
N ASN A 73 -10.73 -6.73 15.05
CA ASN A 73 -10.79 -6.31 16.43
C ASN A 73 -12.22 -6.38 16.97
N PHE A 74 -12.43 -7.09 18.07
CA PHE A 74 -13.69 -7.18 18.80
C PHE A 74 -13.61 -6.33 20.07
N HIS A 75 -14.64 -5.53 20.30
CA HIS A 75 -14.70 -4.59 21.41
C HIS A 75 -15.90 -4.89 22.31
N MET A 76 -15.72 -4.77 23.62
CA MET A 76 -16.77 -4.84 24.63
C MET A 76 -16.59 -3.69 25.61
N PHE A 77 -17.64 -2.92 25.87
CA PHE A 77 -17.59 -1.69 26.70
C PHE A 77 -16.48 -0.71 26.29
N GLY A 78 -16.28 -0.53 24.98
CA GLY A 78 -15.26 0.37 24.42
C GLY A 78 -13.82 -0.14 24.52
N ARG A 79 -13.58 -1.32 25.10
CA ARG A 79 -12.25 -1.93 25.20
C ARG A 79 -12.09 -3.06 24.20
N ARG A 80 -10.93 -3.13 23.55
CA ARG A 80 -10.56 -4.25 22.67
C ARG A 80 -10.34 -5.50 23.52
N ILE A 81 -11.12 -6.54 23.28
CA ILE A 81 -11.07 -7.80 24.05
C ILE A 81 -10.45 -8.96 23.26
N LEU A 82 -10.50 -8.90 21.93
CA LEU A 82 -9.99 -9.96 21.06
C LEU A 82 -9.59 -9.37 19.72
N THR A 83 -8.46 -9.83 19.19
CA THR A 83 -8.05 -9.60 17.80
C THR A 83 -7.92 -10.94 17.12
N VAL A 84 -8.69 -11.15 16.05
CA VAL A 84 -8.57 -12.34 15.21
C VAL A 84 -7.76 -11.97 13.98
N ARG A 85 -6.69 -12.72 13.73
CA ARG A 85 -5.86 -12.60 12.53
C ARG A 85 -6.30 -13.65 11.51
N ARG A 86 -6.55 -13.23 10.26
CA ARG A 86 -6.87 -14.13 9.15
C ARG A 86 -5.84 -13.96 8.03
N SER A 87 -5.21 -15.06 7.64
CA SER A 87 -4.40 -15.13 6.43
C SER A 87 -5.30 -15.10 5.20
N ILE A 88 -4.89 -14.34 4.19
CA ILE A 88 -5.45 -14.39 2.84
C ILE A 88 -4.31 -14.52 1.84
N ASP A 89 -4.63 -14.91 0.60
CA ASP A 89 -3.69 -14.91 -0.51
C ASP A 89 -3.84 -13.63 -1.37
N LEU A 90 -2.92 -13.45 -2.32
CA LEU A 90 -2.91 -12.31 -3.26
C LEU A 90 -4.18 -12.24 -4.11
N ASN A 91 -4.66 -13.39 -4.59
CA ASN A 91 -5.87 -13.46 -5.41
C ASN A 91 -7.06 -12.89 -4.64
N ARG A 92 -7.18 -13.24 -3.36
CA ARG A 92 -8.24 -12.72 -2.51
C ARG A 92 -8.10 -11.22 -2.26
N LEU A 93 -6.88 -10.72 -2.08
CA LEU A 93 -6.67 -9.27 -1.95
C LEU A 93 -7.04 -8.56 -3.25
N ALA A 94 -6.60 -9.05 -4.40
CA ALA A 94 -6.92 -8.51 -5.71
C ALA A 94 -8.43 -8.51 -5.98
N GLU A 95 -9.14 -9.61 -5.71
CA GLU A 95 -10.61 -9.67 -5.78
C GLU A 95 -11.29 -8.61 -4.92
N MET A 96 -10.74 -8.36 -3.72
CA MET A 96 -11.30 -7.36 -2.80
C MET A 96 -11.19 -5.94 -3.38
N LEU A 97 -10.03 -5.58 -3.92
CA LEU A 97 -9.78 -4.25 -4.51
C LEU A 97 -10.52 -4.09 -5.84
N ASN A 98 -10.33 -5.03 -6.75
CA ASN A 98 -10.90 -5.00 -8.10
C ASN A 98 -12.44 -5.11 -8.12
N SER A 99 -13.08 -5.43 -6.99
CA SER A 99 -14.54 -5.34 -6.85
C SER A 99 -15.07 -3.90 -6.84
N GLY A 100 -14.21 -2.89 -6.69
CA GLY A 100 -14.57 -1.47 -6.58
C GLY A 100 -15.25 -1.09 -5.26
N LYS A 101 -15.34 -2.01 -4.30
CA LYS A 101 -16.02 -1.80 -3.00
C LYS A 101 -15.07 -1.57 -1.84
N ARG A 102 -13.76 -1.73 -2.10
CA ARG A 102 -12.71 -1.62 -1.10
C ARG A 102 -11.47 -1.00 -1.72
N GLN A 103 -10.71 -0.34 -0.88
CA GLN A 103 -9.41 0.26 -1.21
C GLN A 103 -8.39 -0.18 -0.17
N LEU A 104 -7.11 -0.26 -0.55
CA LEU A 104 -6.01 -0.56 0.37
C LEU A 104 -5.23 0.72 0.62
N GLU A 105 -5.36 1.28 1.81
CA GLU A 105 -4.57 2.42 2.25
C GLU A 105 -3.24 1.94 2.84
N PHE A 106 -2.14 2.49 2.36
CA PHE A 106 -0.81 2.23 2.91
C PHE A 106 -0.55 3.19 4.07
N ILE A 107 -0.36 2.65 5.28
CA ILE A 107 -0.11 3.44 6.49
C ILE A 107 1.38 3.59 6.72
N THR A 108 2.14 2.51 6.62
CA THR A 108 3.59 2.56 6.77
C THR A 108 4.23 1.45 5.94
N THR A 109 5.32 1.80 5.28
CA THR A 109 6.12 0.88 4.46
C THR A 109 7.51 0.81 5.07
N TYR A 110 7.92 -0.40 5.45
CA TYR A 110 9.26 -0.70 5.93
C TYR A 110 9.97 -1.49 4.84
N ILE A 111 11.11 -0.97 4.39
CA ILE A 111 11.91 -1.61 3.35
C ILE A 111 13.24 -2.03 3.98
N SER A 112 13.61 -3.27 3.73
CA SER A 112 14.96 -3.81 3.97
C SER A 112 15.54 -4.27 2.62
N ASP A 113 16.76 -4.82 2.63
CA ASP A 113 17.49 -5.16 1.40
C ASP A 113 16.68 -6.01 0.39
N PHE A 114 15.83 -6.91 0.85
CA PHE A 114 15.01 -7.79 -0.01
C PHE A 114 13.56 -7.95 0.43
N THR A 115 13.15 -7.32 1.53
CA THR A 115 11.81 -7.52 2.10
C THR A 115 11.12 -6.19 2.27
N VAL A 116 9.86 -6.13 1.83
CA VAL A 116 8.96 -5.02 2.11
C VAL A 116 7.85 -5.48 3.03
N LEU A 117 7.63 -4.70 4.08
CA LEU A 117 6.55 -4.88 5.05
C LEU A 117 5.67 -3.62 5.03
N CYS A 118 4.42 -3.78 4.63
CA CYS A 118 3.43 -2.72 4.62
C CYS A 118 2.38 -2.97 5.70
N THR A 119 2.22 -2.02 6.62
CA THR A 119 1.00 -1.90 7.42
C THR A 119 -0.01 -1.10 6.63
N CYS A 120 -1.21 -1.64 6.46
CA CYS A 120 -2.24 -1.08 5.60
C CYS A 120 -3.60 -1.07 6.32
N GLU A 121 -4.56 -0.34 5.75
CA GLU A 121 -5.97 -0.43 6.09
C GLU A 121 -6.82 -0.75 4.86
N ILE A 122 -7.70 -1.76 4.97
CA ILE A 122 -8.68 -2.08 3.94
C ILE A 122 -9.95 -1.28 4.22
N TRP A 123 -10.20 -0.27 3.39
CA TRP A 123 -11.38 0.59 3.46
C TRP A 123 -12.60 -0.04 2.83
N SER A 124 -13.78 0.33 3.32
CA SER A 124 -15.09 -0.06 2.79
C SER A 124 -16.16 0.95 3.18
N ASP A 125 -17.20 1.09 2.35
CA ASP A 125 -18.34 1.99 2.62
C ASP A 125 -19.28 1.47 3.72
N ARG A 126 -18.97 0.35 4.37
CA ARG A 126 -19.81 -0.30 5.38
C ARG A 126 -19.03 -0.57 6.65
N LYS A 127 -19.69 -0.46 7.80
CA LYS A 127 -19.09 -0.77 9.11
C LYS A 127 -18.61 -2.24 9.19
N PRO A 128 -17.42 -2.52 9.74
CA PRO A 128 -16.38 -1.54 10.10
C PRO A 128 -15.75 -0.93 8.83
N TYR A 129 -15.64 0.40 8.79
CA TYR A 129 -15.23 1.17 7.60
C TYR A 129 -13.80 0.89 7.16
N HIS A 130 -12.95 0.44 8.07
CA HIS A 130 -11.61 -0.02 7.79
C HIS A 130 -11.29 -1.29 8.57
N ARG A 131 -10.30 -2.03 8.09
CA ARG A 131 -9.68 -3.15 8.80
C ARG A 131 -8.17 -3.09 8.61
N GLU A 132 -7.45 -3.20 9.71
CA GLU A 132 -5.99 -3.34 9.70
C GLU A 132 -5.59 -4.54 8.84
N CYS A 133 -4.58 -4.34 8.01
CA CYS A 133 -3.99 -5.31 7.12
C CYS A 133 -2.46 -5.25 7.25
N LEU A 134 -1.80 -6.40 7.15
CA LEU A 134 -0.36 -6.49 7.00
C LEU A 134 -0.08 -7.18 5.67
N PHE A 135 0.85 -6.64 4.90
CA PHE A 135 1.35 -7.21 3.66
C PHE A 135 2.87 -7.33 3.76
N GLU A 136 3.41 -8.51 3.54
CA GLU A 136 4.83 -8.80 3.62
C GLU A 136 5.23 -9.64 2.41
N THR A 137 6.28 -9.21 1.72
CA THR A 137 6.82 -9.94 0.57
C THR A 137 8.33 -9.72 0.46
N VAL A 138 9.01 -10.76 -0.01
CA VAL A 138 10.35 -10.62 -0.59
C VAL A 138 10.21 -10.08 -2.01
N TYR A 139 11.19 -9.32 -2.49
CA TYR A 139 11.19 -8.72 -3.82
C TYR A 139 12.61 -8.54 -4.37
N GLU A 140 12.73 -8.45 -5.70
CA GLU A 140 13.98 -8.02 -6.36
C GLU A 140 13.98 -6.52 -6.69
N SER A 141 12.86 -6.01 -7.23
CA SER A 141 12.71 -4.59 -7.51
C SER A 141 11.35 -4.03 -7.12
N ILE A 142 11.35 -2.75 -6.75
CA ILE A 142 10.16 -1.93 -6.53
C ILE A 142 10.25 -0.70 -7.45
N GLU A 143 9.22 -0.51 -8.26
CA GLU A 143 9.11 0.61 -9.21
C GLU A 143 7.89 1.46 -8.86
N TYR A 144 8.09 2.78 -8.80
CA TYR A 144 7.02 3.76 -8.65
C TYR A 144 6.81 4.43 -9.99
N ASN A 145 5.63 4.29 -10.57
CA ASN A 145 5.29 4.83 -11.89
C ASN A 145 4.21 5.90 -11.75
N TRP A 146 4.48 7.09 -12.29
CA TRP A 146 3.50 8.16 -12.38
C TRP A 146 3.77 9.00 -13.63
N ASN A 147 2.72 9.55 -14.22
CA ASN A 147 2.86 10.31 -15.46
C ASN A 147 3.20 11.79 -15.22
N ALA A 148 2.58 12.40 -14.21
CA ALA A 148 2.80 13.80 -13.86
C ALA A 148 2.48 14.06 -12.39
N THR A 149 3.12 15.07 -11.81
CA THR A 149 2.71 15.63 -10.51
C THR A 149 1.54 16.57 -10.72
N ALA A 150 0.51 16.48 -9.88
CA ALA A 150 -0.57 17.46 -9.92
C ALA A 150 -0.08 18.76 -9.28
N ASP A 151 -0.25 19.88 -10.00
CA ASP A 151 -0.16 21.20 -9.39
C ASP A 151 -1.24 21.31 -8.32
N ASN A 152 -0.84 21.27 -7.04
CA ASN A 152 -1.69 21.74 -5.97
C ASN A 152 -1.86 23.26 -6.16
N GLN A 153 -2.97 23.66 -6.79
CA GLN A 153 -3.50 25.03 -6.72
C GLN A 153 -3.86 25.37 -5.28
#